data_AF-A0A9W5XJ08-F1
#
_entry.id   AF-A0A9W5XJ08-F1
#
_cell.length_a   1.000
_cell.length_b   1.000
_cell.length_c   1.000
_cell.angle_alpha   90.00
_cell.angle_beta   90.00
_cell.angle_gamma   90.00
#
_symmetry.space_group_name_H-M   'P 1'
#
loop_
_entity.id
_entity.type
_entity.pdbx_description
1 polymer ?
#
loop_
_entity_poly.entity_id
_entity_poly.type
_entity_poly.pdbx_seq_one_letter_code
_entity_poly.pdbx_strand_id
1 'polypeptide(L)'
;MPARLAYSFVVPGSDDAADGRIAVRSRRRRIWLLSFAAVAAGCFGVLKLQDPVGTPAQRYVSQVSVRGYERVHDYIDPGTAPAEVRAAVAIFIGPPDDYALARVSGPGLVVSAPTKDPDFRGFQLIGHGEWHGCFVHVKRWMTSQPRFSYYELTADERAAFEAGRLSVLSIAVGCSDG
;
A
#
# COMPACT_ATOMS: atom_id res chain seq x y z
N MET A 1 33.48 -28.20 73.60
CA MET A 1 32.39 -28.86 74.37
C MET A 1 31.80 -27.82 75.30
N PRO A 2 30.55 -27.39 75.07
CA PRO A 2 29.38 -27.86 75.86
C PRO A 2 28.22 -28.31 74.94
N ALA A 3 27.57 -29.43 75.20
CA ALA A 3 26.38 -29.67 76.05
C ALA A 3 25.05 -29.57 75.27
N ARG A 4 24.38 -30.72 75.18
CA ARG A 4 23.09 -31.04 74.54
C ARG A 4 21.88 -30.46 75.27
N LEU A 5 20.77 -30.27 74.55
CA LEU A 5 19.36 -30.65 74.87
C LEU A 5 18.49 -30.13 73.70
N ALA A 6 17.96 -30.89 72.75
CA ALA A 6 17.01 -32.02 72.76
C ALA A 6 15.52 -31.64 73.03
N TYR A 7 14.78 -31.54 71.91
CA TYR A 7 13.45 -32.08 71.59
C TYR A 7 12.13 -31.59 72.23
N SER A 8 11.16 -31.40 71.31
CA SER A 8 9.74 -31.84 71.28
C SER A 8 8.73 -30.70 71.16
N PHE A 9 8.10 -30.47 70.00
CA PHE A 9 6.95 -31.14 69.35
C PHE A 9 5.57 -30.59 69.77
N VAL A 10 4.69 -30.48 68.77
CA VAL A 10 3.21 -30.30 68.79
C VAL A 10 2.65 -28.87 68.58
N VAL A 11 2.25 -28.64 67.34
CA VAL A 11 1.13 -27.79 66.84
C VAL A 11 -0.16 -28.62 67.05
N PRO A 12 -1.38 -28.14 67.39
CA PRO A 12 -2.09 -27.03 66.73
C PRO A 12 -3.06 -26.18 67.61
N GLY A 13 -3.54 -25.07 67.03
CA GLY A 13 -4.88 -24.55 67.34
C GLY A 13 -4.95 -23.08 67.72
N SER A 14 -5.21 -22.21 66.75
CA SER A 14 -6.16 -21.13 66.92
C SER A 14 -6.74 -20.76 65.56
N ASP A 15 -7.82 -21.44 65.20
CA ASP A 15 -8.87 -20.77 64.46
C ASP A 15 -9.37 -19.63 65.36
N ASP A 16 -9.24 -18.39 64.88
CA ASP A 16 -10.33 -17.43 64.96
C ASP A 16 -10.13 -16.34 63.92
N ALA A 17 -10.69 -16.66 62.76
CA ALA A 17 -11.36 -15.79 61.82
C ALA A 17 -11.49 -14.31 62.21
N ALA A 18 -10.72 -13.46 61.52
CA ALA A 18 -11.25 -12.24 60.94
C ALA A 18 -10.29 -11.77 59.84
N ASP A 19 -10.46 -12.25 58.61
CA ASP A 19 -9.82 -11.55 57.50
C ASP A 19 -10.70 -11.45 56.26
N GLY A 20 -10.84 -10.20 55.82
CA GLY A 20 -11.85 -9.73 54.88
C GLY A 20 -11.74 -10.41 53.53
N ARG A 21 -12.87 -10.95 53.05
CA ARG A 21 -13.03 -11.38 51.66
C ARG A 21 -12.97 -10.17 50.73
N ILE A 22 -11.78 -9.72 50.38
CA ILE A 22 -11.57 -8.72 49.31
C ILE A 22 -11.21 -9.44 48.00
N ALA A 23 -12.25 -9.72 47.22
CA ALA A 23 -12.29 -9.83 45.75
C ALA A 23 -11.00 -10.18 44.96
N VAL A 24 -10.33 -11.28 45.27
CA VAL A 24 -9.19 -11.83 44.48
C VAL A 24 -9.57 -12.13 43.02
N ARG A 25 -10.85 -12.44 42.78
CA ARG A 25 -11.38 -12.79 41.44
C ARG A 25 -11.41 -11.60 40.47
N SER A 26 -11.49 -10.36 40.98
CA SER A 26 -11.54 -9.15 40.15
C SER A 26 -10.15 -8.70 39.66
N ARG A 27 -9.11 -8.88 40.48
CA ARG A 27 -7.72 -8.53 40.12
C ARG A 27 -7.17 -9.42 39.01
N ARG A 28 -7.38 -10.73 39.08
CA ARG A 28 -6.88 -11.67 38.04
C ARG A 28 -7.50 -11.42 36.66
N ARG A 29 -8.78 -11.05 36.59
CA ARG A 29 -9.45 -10.67 35.32
C ARG A 29 -8.90 -9.37 34.74
N ARG A 30 -8.64 -8.35 35.58
CA ARG A 30 -8.06 -7.08 35.14
C ARG A 30 -6.63 -7.24 34.61
N ILE A 31 -5.83 -8.09 35.24
CA ILE A 31 -4.45 -8.37 34.78
C ILE A 31 -4.48 -9.10 33.43
N TRP A 32 -5.35 -10.10 33.26
CA TRP A 32 -5.52 -10.78 31.96
C TRP A 32 -5.98 -9.83 30.84
N LEU A 33 -6.92 -8.93 31.15
CA LEU A 33 -7.41 -7.93 30.19
C LEU A 33 -6.33 -6.91 29.81
N LEU A 34 -5.51 -6.48 30.76
CA LEU A 34 -4.40 -5.55 30.50
C LEU A 34 -3.28 -6.21 29.68
N SER A 35 -2.97 -7.49 29.93
CA SER A 35 -2.02 -8.24 29.10
C SER A 35 -2.54 -8.44 27.67
N PHE A 36 -3.83 -8.76 27.50
CA PHE A 36 -4.44 -8.84 26.17
C PHE A 36 -4.47 -7.50 25.45
N ALA A 37 -4.78 -6.41 26.15
CA ALA A 37 -4.75 -5.06 25.57
C ALA A 37 -3.32 -4.64 25.18
N ALA A 38 -2.31 -5.00 25.97
CA ALA A 38 -0.92 -4.73 25.65
C ALA A 38 -0.41 -5.56 24.46
N VAL A 39 -0.78 -6.84 24.38
CA VAL A 39 -0.46 -7.70 23.22
C VAL A 39 -1.21 -7.24 21.98
N ALA A 40 -2.49 -6.87 22.09
CA ALA A 40 -3.26 -6.31 20.99
C ALA A 40 -2.68 -4.97 20.53
N ALA A 41 -2.39 -4.03 21.44
CA ALA A 41 -1.77 -2.76 21.10
C ALA A 41 -0.36 -2.92 20.52
N GLY A 42 0.40 -3.93 20.98
CA GLY A 42 1.68 -4.31 20.39
C GLY A 42 1.54 -4.87 18.98
N CYS A 43 0.61 -5.80 18.75
CA CYS A 43 0.34 -6.37 17.43
C CYS A 43 -0.23 -5.32 16.45
N PHE A 44 -1.18 -4.50 16.89
CA PHE A 44 -1.75 -3.41 16.08
C PHE A 44 -0.74 -2.28 15.85
N GLY A 45 0.12 -1.97 16.83
CA GLY A 45 1.18 -0.97 16.70
C GLY A 45 2.29 -1.39 15.75
N VAL A 46 2.67 -2.67 15.76
CA VAL A 46 3.69 -3.23 14.85
C VAL A 46 3.15 -3.36 13.42
N LEU A 47 1.86 -3.67 13.24
CA LEU A 47 1.21 -3.70 11.91
C LEU A 47 0.94 -2.31 11.31
N LYS A 48 0.99 -1.24 12.10
CA LYS A 48 0.68 0.14 11.67
C LYS A 48 1.90 1.00 11.32
N LEU A 49 3.11 0.50 11.47
CA LEU A 49 4.34 1.31 11.37
C LEU A 49 5.34 0.91 10.28
N GLN A 50 4.95 -0.01 9.41
CA GLN A 50 5.63 -0.24 8.14
C GLN A 50 4.59 -0.08 7.04
N ASP A 51 4.27 1.17 6.69
CA ASP A 51 3.94 1.40 5.29
C ASP A 51 5.10 0.76 4.50
N PRO A 52 4.82 -0.18 3.56
CA PRO A 52 5.88 -0.79 2.79
C PRO A 52 6.70 0.35 2.20
N VAL A 53 8.02 0.33 2.44
CA VAL A 53 8.94 1.34 1.90
C VAL A 53 8.66 1.40 0.41
N GLY A 54 8.01 2.49 -0.03
CA GLY A 54 7.58 2.59 -1.41
C GLY A 54 8.80 2.47 -2.31
N THR A 55 8.72 1.64 -3.34
CA THR A 55 9.82 1.51 -4.31
C THR A 55 10.11 2.88 -4.94
N PRO A 56 11.32 3.13 -5.47
CA PRO A 56 11.61 4.37 -6.19
C PRO A 56 10.56 4.68 -7.27
N ALA A 57 10.08 3.64 -7.98
CA ALA A 57 9.01 3.74 -8.95
C ALA A 57 7.70 4.29 -8.35
N GLN A 58 7.29 3.79 -7.18
CA GLN A 58 6.10 4.28 -6.47
C GLN A 58 6.25 5.74 -6.04
N ARG A 59 7.44 6.11 -5.57
CA ARG A 59 7.75 7.50 -5.20
C ARG A 59 7.69 8.45 -6.39
N TYR A 60 8.18 8.04 -7.55
CA TYR A 60 8.16 8.90 -8.74
C TYR A 60 6.78 8.97 -9.37
N VAL A 61 6.06 7.85 -9.51
CA VAL A 61 4.70 7.88 -10.07
C VAL A 61 3.72 8.69 -9.21
N SER A 62 3.91 8.76 -7.89
CA SER A 62 3.08 9.59 -7.00
C SER A 62 3.25 11.10 -7.23
N GLN A 63 4.37 11.50 -7.84
CA GLN A 63 4.66 12.89 -8.19
C GLN A 63 4.17 13.27 -9.60
N VAL A 64 3.67 12.29 -10.37
CA VAL A 64 3.11 12.56 -11.69
C VAL A 64 1.70 13.13 -11.55
N SER A 65 1.45 14.19 -12.30
CA SER A 65 0.12 14.75 -12.51
C SER A 65 -0.15 14.99 -13.98
N VAL A 66 -1.42 14.98 -14.36
CA VAL A 66 -1.86 15.29 -15.73
C VAL A 66 -2.89 16.40 -15.67
N ARG A 67 -2.56 17.58 -16.19
CA ARG A 67 -3.43 18.75 -16.08
C ARG A 67 -4.79 18.49 -16.75
N GLY A 68 -5.87 18.63 -15.98
CA GLY A 68 -7.25 18.42 -16.47
C GLY A 68 -7.68 16.96 -16.55
N TYR A 69 -6.90 16.04 -15.97
CA TYR A 69 -7.30 14.66 -15.74
C TYR A 69 -7.31 14.39 -14.23
N GLU A 70 -8.18 13.47 -13.81
CA GLU A 70 -8.27 12.96 -12.45
C GLU A 70 -7.48 11.65 -12.32
N ARG A 71 -6.68 11.52 -11.25
CA ARG A 71 -6.01 10.26 -10.92
C ARG A 71 -6.99 9.38 -10.16
N VAL A 72 -7.37 8.25 -10.75
CA VAL A 72 -8.44 7.39 -10.24
C VAL A 72 -7.94 6.07 -9.65
N HIS A 73 -6.72 5.65 -10.01
CA HIS A 73 -6.16 4.40 -9.53
C HIS A 73 -4.63 4.37 -9.58
N ASP A 74 -4.06 3.56 -8.69
CA ASP A 74 -2.64 3.29 -8.59
C ASP A 74 -2.40 1.81 -8.32
N TYR A 75 -1.50 1.20 -9.07
CA TYR A 75 -1.13 -0.19 -8.87
C TYR A 75 0.34 -0.45 -9.21
N ILE A 76 0.86 -1.57 -8.73
CA ILE A 76 2.16 -2.10 -9.16
C ILE A 76 1.91 -3.11 -10.27
N ASP A 77 2.61 -2.96 -11.40
CA ASP A 77 2.54 -3.89 -12.51
C ASP A 77 2.74 -5.33 -12.00
N PRO A 78 1.75 -6.21 -12.15
CA PRO A 78 1.78 -7.56 -11.59
C PRO A 78 2.66 -8.52 -12.38
N GLY A 79 3.48 -8.03 -13.31
CA GLY A 79 4.48 -8.79 -14.03
C GLY A 79 5.39 -9.65 -13.12
N THR A 80 6.13 -10.56 -13.73
CA THR A 80 6.94 -11.56 -13.02
C THR A 80 8.26 -11.02 -12.47
N ALA A 81 8.59 -9.75 -12.74
CA ALA A 81 9.79 -9.11 -12.22
C ALA A 81 9.75 -9.02 -10.67
N PRO A 82 10.91 -8.98 -9.99
CA PRO A 82 10.97 -8.71 -8.56
C PRO A 82 10.23 -7.41 -8.18
N ALA A 83 9.64 -7.35 -6.99
CA ALA A 83 8.74 -6.25 -6.61
C ALA A 83 9.42 -4.87 -6.65
N GLU A 84 10.70 -4.85 -6.31
CA GLU A 84 11.62 -3.71 -6.32
C GLU A 84 11.83 -3.09 -7.72
N VAL A 85 11.70 -3.88 -8.79
CA VAL A 85 11.87 -3.43 -10.19
C VAL A 85 10.57 -3.37 -10.97
N ARG A 86 9.43 -3.71 -10.35
CA ARG A 86 8.11 -3.59 -10.98
C ARG A 86 7.78 -2.13 -11.22
N ALA A 87 7.16 -1.86 -12.36
CA ALA A 87 6.65 -0.54 -12.66
C ALA A 87 5.50 -0.18 -11.71
N ALA A 88 5.51 1.03 -11.20
CA ALA A 88 4.35 1.62 -10.56
C ALA A 88 3.54 2.36 -11.62
N VAL A 89 2.22 2.16 -11.62
CA VAL A 89 1.32 2.66 -12.66
C VAL A 89 0.21 3.49 -12.03
N ALA A 90 0.00 4.69 -12.56
CA ALA A 90 -1.13 5.56 -12.24
C ALA A 90 -2.10 5.64 -13.42
N ILE A 91 -3.39 5.54 -13.12
CA ILE A 91 -4.49 5.69 -14.10
C ILE A 91 -5.11 7.07 -13.95
N PHE A 92 -5.24 7.75 -15.07
CA PHE A 92 -5.85 9.07 -15.17
C PHE A 92 -7.04 9.06 -16.13
N ILE A 93 -8.13 9.72 -15.74
CA ILE A 93 -9.34 9.88 -16.54
C ILE A 93 -9.56 11.37 -16.81
N GLY A 94 -9.89 11.73 -18.05
CA GLY A 94 -10.12 13.12 -18.41
C GLY A 94 -10.82 13.27 -19.75
N PRO A 95 -10.96 14.51 -20.25
CA PRO A 95 -11.56 14.77 -21.55
C PRO A 95 -10.71 14.13 -22.68
N PRO A 96 -11.30 13.82 -23.84
CA PRO A 96 -10.55 13.45 -25.03
C PRO A 96 -9.61 14.58 -25.43
N ASP A 97 -8.32 14.27 -25.55
CA ASP A 97 -7.29 15.27 -25.88
C ASP A 97 -6.14 14.62 -26.66
N ASP A 98 -5.91 15.10 -27.89
CA ASP A 98 -4.80 14.66 -28.73
C ASP A 98 -3.44 15.17 -28.24
N TYR A 99 -3.44 16.22 -27.41
CA TYR A 99 -2.24 16.81 -26.82
C TYR A 99 -2.03 16.42 -25.36
N ALA A 100 -2.66 15.32 -24.92
CA ALA A 100 -2.58 14.82 -23.55
C ALA A 100 -1.13 14.70 -23.01
N LEU A 101 -0.16 14.34 -23.88
CA LEU A 101 1.25 14.24 -23.49
C LEU A 101 1.80 15.55 -22.92
N ALA A 102 1.45 16.70 -23.51
CA ALA A 102 1.93 18.01 -23.07
C ALA A 102 1.37 18.44 -21.71
N ARG A 103 0.39 17.69 -21.17
CA ARG A 103 -0.22 17.92 -19.86
C ARG A 103 0.37 17.07 -18.76
N VAL A 104 1.16 16.05 -19.13
CA VAL A 104 1.88 15.20 -18.19
C VAL A 104 3.01 16.00 -17.58
N SER A 105 3.09 16.00 -16.25
CA SER A 105 4.10 16.74 -15.52
C SER A 105 4.52 16.04 -14.24
N GLY A 106 5.76 16.30 -13.85
CA GLY A 106 6.38 15.86 -12.61
C GLY A 106 7.68 16.65 -12.40
N PRO A 107 8.24 16.74 -11.18
CA PRO A 107 9.47 17.48 -10.92
C PRO A 107 10.66 16.99 -11.76
N GLY A 108 11.05 17.74 -12.79
CA GLY A 108 12.13 17.35 -13.71
C GLY A 108 11.77 16.24 -14.70
N LEU A 109 10.48 15.88 -14.81
CA LEU A 109 10.00 14.89 -15.78
C LEU A 109 10.04 15.47 -17.19
N VAL A 110 10.69 14.75 -18.10
CA VAL A 110 10.67 15.03 -19.54
C VAL A 110 10.16 13.77 -20.26
N VAL A 111 9.09 13.94 -21.04
CA VAL A 111 8.51 12.88 -21.87
C VAL A 111 8.41 13.37 -23.30
N SER A 112 8.76 12.50 -24.23
CA SER A 112 8.78 12.75 -25.67
C SER A 112 7.83 11.80 -26.37
N ALA A 113 7.27 12.24 -27.50
CA ALA A 113 6.51 11.35 -28.37
C ALA A 113 7.42 10.22 -28.89
N PRO A 114 6.90 9.00 -29.03
CA PRO A 114 7.71 7.90 -29.54
C PRO A 114 8.10 8.12 -30.99
N THR A 115 9.35 7.85 -31.33
CA THR A 115 9.88 7.99 -32.71
C THR A 115 9.44 6.86 -33.65
N LYS A 116 8.91 5.78 -33.08
CA LYS A 116 8.32 4.63 -33.79
C LYS A 116 7.08 4.23 -33.02
N ASP A 117 5.99 3.91 -33.72
CA ASP A 117 4.79 3.39 -33.06
C ASP A 117 5.13 2.00 -32.50
N PRO A 118 5.24 1.84 -31.18
CA PRO A 118 5.51 0.55 -30.61
C PRO A 118 4.20 -0.23 -30.60
N ASP A 119 4.21 -1.37 -31.29
CA ASP A 119 3.04 -2.23 -31.46
C ASP A 119 2.65 -2.89 -30.12
N PHE A 120 1.92 -2.14 -29.30
CA PHE A 120 1.42 -2.59 -28.03
C PHE A 120 -0.06 -2.98 -28.15
N ARG A 121 -0.34 -4.25 -27.89
CA ARG A 121 -1.71 -4.72 -27.67
C ARG A 121 -2.21 -4.14 -26.34
N GLY A 122 -3.20 -3.26 -26.37
CA GLY A 122 -3.79 -2.68 -25.14
C GLY A 122 -3.99 -1.19 -25.21
N PHE A 123 -3.01 -0.54 -25.80
CA PHE A 123 -2.77 0.87 -25.54
C PHE A 123 -1.89 1.43 -26.64
N GLN A 124 -2.10 2.70 -26.94
CA GLN A 124 -1.18 3.45 -27.76
C GLN A 124 -0.13 4.05 -26.83
N LEU A 125 1.15 3.76 -27.05
CA LEU A 125 2.19 4.55 -26.39
C LEU A 125 2.17 5.94 -27.03
N ILE A 126 1.85 6.95 -26.24
CA ILE A 126 1.81 8.34 -26.71
C ILE A 126 3.02 9.14 -26.23
N GLY A 127 3.75 8.64 -25.24
CA GLY A 127 5.02 9.24 -24.83
C GLY A 127 5.90 8.32 -24.01
N HIS A 128 7.19 8.60 -24.01
CA HIS A 128 8.18 7.92 -23.20
C HIS A 128 9.30 8.87 -22.78
N GLY A 129 10.02 8.50 -21.73
CA GLY A 129 11.16 9.25 -21.26
C GLY A 129 11.95 8.48 -20.22
N GLU A 130 13.03 9.09 -19.75
CA GLU A 130 13.79 8.65 -18.61
C GLU A 130 13.73 9.74 -17.54
N TRP A 131 13.45 9.35 -16.30
CA TRP A 131 13.29 10.26 -15.18
C TRP A 131 13.99 9.67 -13.97
N HIS A 132 15.10 10.30 -13.57
CA HIS A 132 15.94 9.86 -12.44
C HIS A 132 16.41 8.39 -12.52
N GLY A 133 16.78 7.91 -13.71
CA GLY A 133 17.20 6.52 -13.94
C GLY A 133 16.03 5.52 -14.05
N CYS A 134 14.79 6.01 -14.05
CA CYS A 134 13.59 5.20 -14.25
C CYS A 134 13.00 5.48 -15.63
N PHE A 135 12.54 4.45 -16.32
CA PHE A 135 11.75 4.67 -17.54
C PHE A 135 10.37 5.22 -17.16
N VAL A 136 9.81 6.05 -18.04
CA VAL A 136 8.44 6.54 -17.98
C VAL A 136 7.74 6.22 -19.28
N HIS A 137 6.57 5.62 -19.20
CA HIS A 137 5.70 5.38 -20.35
C HIS A 137 4.35 6.03 -20.11
N VAL A 138 3.90 6.83 -21.08
CA VAL A 138 2.56 7.43 -21.12
C VAL A 138 1.76 6.69 -22.18
N LYS A 139 0.72 5.98 -21.75
CA LYS A 139 -0.09 5.09 -22.58
C LYS A 139 -1.52 5.60 -22.63
N ARG A 140 -2.12 5.67 -23.81
CA ARG A 140 -3.55 5.95 -24.01
C ARG A 140 -4.30 4.63 -24.23
N TRP A 141 -5.38 4.42 -23.50
CA TRP A 141 -6.21 3.22 -23.70
C TRP A 141 -6.95 3.29 -25.03
N MET A 142 -7.15 2.13 -25.66
CA MET A 142 -7.93 2.00 -26.90
C MET A 142 -9.25 1.26 -26.63
N THR A 143 -10.32 1.62 -27.34
CA THR A 143 -11.65 0.98 -27.23
C THR A 143 -11.70 -0.43 -27.83
N SER A 144 -10.71 -0.82 -28.62
CA SER A 144 -10.61 -2.12 -29.29
C SER A 144 -10.22 -3.30 -28.36
N GLN A 145 -10.22 -3.10 -27.04
CA GLN A 145 -9.54 -3.97 -26.07
C GLN A 145 -10.51 -4.61 -25.05
N PRO A 146 -10.20 -5.83 -24.55
CA PRO A 146 -10.94 -6.45 -23.45
C PRO A 146 -10.72 -5.70 -22.12
N ARG A 147 -11.62 -5.93 -21.17
CA ARG A 147 -11.63 -5.31 -19.83
C ARG A 147 -10.23 -5.31 -19.21
N PHE A 148 -9.76 -4.13 -18.82
CA PHE A 148 -8.48 -4.00 -18.10
C PHE A 148 -8.61 -4.65 -16.73
N SER A 149 -7.84 -5.71 -16.48
CA SER A 149 -7.98 -6.56 -15.31
C SER A 149 -7.54 -5.91 -13.99
N TYR A 150 -6.84 -4.77 -14.06
CA TYR A 150 -6.24 -4.10 -12.90
C TYR A 150 -6.98 -2.84 -12.48
N TYR A 151 -7.81 -2.28 -13.35
CA TYR A 151 -8.73 -1.20 -13.02
C TYR A 151 -9.94 -1.28 -13.94
N GLU A 152 -11.12 -1.36 -13.35
CA GLU A 152 -12.38 -1.40 -14.08
C GLU A 152 -13.05 -0.03 -14.04
N LEU A 153 -13.28 0.54 -15.23
CA LEU A 153 -14.12 1.73 -15.38
C LEU A 153 -15.54 1.41 -14.89
N THR A 154 -16.14 2.37 -14.18
CA THR A 154 -17.57 2.34 -13.86
C THR A 154 -18.41 2.26 -15.14
N ALA A 155 -19.68 1.90 -15.02
CA ALA A 155 -20.57 1.79 -16.18
C ALA A 155 -20.65 3.10 -16.98
N ASP A 156 -20.74 4.24 -16.28
CA ASP A 156 -20.86 5.56 -16.90
C ASP A 156 -19.55 5.99 -17.59
N GLU A 157 -18.41 5.81 -16.92
CA GLU A 157 -17.08 6.09 -17.50
C GLU A 157 -16.82 5.23 -18.73
N ARG A 158 -17.20 3.95 -18.67
CA ARG A 158 -17.08 3.05 -19.81
C ARG A 158 -17.94 3.50 -20.98
N ALA A 159 -19.20 3.83 -20.73
CA ALA A 159 -20.09 4.33 -21.78
C ALA A 159 -19.57 5.66 -22.39
N ALA A 160 -18.97 6.53 -21.58
CA ALA A 160 -18.33 7.75 -22.05
C ALA A 160 -17.04 7.48 -22.86
N PHE A 161 -16.23 6.52 -22.42
CA PHE A 161 -14.99 6.10 -23.10
C PHE A 161 -15.28 5.45 -24.46
N GLU A 162 -16.21 4.49 -24.51
CA GLU A 162 -16.63 3.83 -25.74
C GLU A 162 -17.24 4.81 -26.75
N ALA A 163 -17.91 5.85 -26.26
CA ALA A 163 -18.47 6.91 -27.09
C ALA A 163 -17.46 8.04 -27.43
N GLY A 164 -16.18 7.91 -27.06
CA GLY A 164 -15.14 8.89 -27.37
C GLY A 164 -15.25 10.22 -26.61
N ARG A 165 -16.06 10.28 -25.54
CA ARG A 165 -16.23 11.46 -24.68
C ARG A 165 -15.30 11.46 -23.46
N LEU A 166 -14.53 10.39 -23.27
CA LEU A 166 -13.59 10.21 -22.18
C LEU A 166 -12.27 9.67 -22.72
N SER A 167 -11.15 10.07 -22.12
CA SER A 167 -9.83 9.50 -22.38
C SER A 167 -9.27 8.93 -21.10
N VAL A 168 -8.62 7.77 -21.22
CA VAL A 168 -7.92 7.11 -20.12
C VAL A 168 -6.44 7.03 -20.45
N LEU A 169 -5.62 7.52 -19.53
CA LEU A 169 -4.17 7.43 -19.60
C LEU A 169 -3.67 6.50 -18.51
N SER A 170 -2.66 5.71 -18.85
CA SER A 170 -1.86 4.94 -17.91
C SER A 170 -0.43 5.46 -17.97
N ILE A 171 0.09 5.92 -16.83
CA ILE A 171 1.48 6.35 -16.71
C ILE A 171 2.22 5.35 -15.87
N ALA A 172 3.15 4.63 -16.49
CA ALA A 172 3.99 3.64 -15.84
C ALA A 172 5.39 4.21 -15.61
N VAL A 173 5.90 4.08 -14.40
CA VAL A 173 7.28 4.40 -14.04
C VAL A 173 7.93 3.13 -13.53
N GLY A 174 9.04 2.69 -14.12
CA GLY A 174 9.80 1.55 -13.63
C GLY A 174 11.28 1.90 -13.48
N CYS A 175 11.84 1.53 -12.34
CA CYS A 175 13.24 1.79 -12.00
C CYS A 175 13.94 0.44 -11.99
N SER A 176 14.95 0.27 -12.85
CA SER A 176 15.88 -0.85 -12.71
C SER A 176 17.09 -0.37 -11.94
N ASP A 177 17.51 -1.14 -10.95
CA ASP A 177 18.90 -1.06 -10.48
C ASP A 177 19.77 -1.49 -11.66
N GLY A 178 20.62 -0.58 -12.15
CA GLY A 178 21.35 -0.73 -13.42
C GLY A 178 22.16 -2.01 -13.58
#